data_AF-A0A8J7HFU6-F1
#
_entry.id   AF-A0A8J7HFU6-F1
#
_cell.length_a   1.000
_cell.length_b   1.000
_cell.length_c   1.000
_cell.angle_alpha   90.00
_cell.angle_beta   90.00
_cell.angle_gamma   90.00
#
_symmetry.space_group_name_H-M   'P 1'
#
loop_
_entity.id
_entity.type
_entity.pdbx_description
1 polymer ?
#
loop_
_entity_poly.entity_id
_entity_poly.type
_entity_poly.pdbx_seq_one_letter_code
_entity_poly.pdbx_strand_id
1 'polypeptide(L)'
;MTEINQLLTEPLASGLKELFRYPLMEAITERRTRRLARGASVKAGELSHTSQNQPDPLTPLEEAILIVATGMTGITTHDGPLDKPEGGKELGTPFLNIVGRSASSADNSQATSFFMINDEGIWLIKKLKGREALADLGDLPPKWEDWSEEHWLKTAAAAKHQISDRRLDFPRIYPYYLGWNKQISNLPGTTLFFPVVDCTRQYINVLLILLSEPDGQKPLFIDDWQKFRPKSLSDWAAWVGMHLGLSPKIPYQPIGGIERVKGGFVNPNNTVPLGLAQTMRTEHECFFILQNLMLIGQAMGVGGWVHGSVFQPYILEHNPAKEWYGLGFRMEPPTPKRSIWAPPPATQPNPVGIDGVLEGLCPPYIQSMDEAVDRVVEEKYGSQGAYGDKDVFARSYKSRSSAEAFLRDAAPHSPETIQYTKDICNYIYETYGRFPAHIDAFFVPGIWLQFSHLELEYYQKYYDPALFRRQAQHDEIWGNH
;
A
#
# COMPACT_ATOMS: atom_id res chain seq x y z
N MET A 1 39.40 5.56 6.95
CA MET A 1 39.06 5.30 8.37
C MET A 1 39.20 6.58 9.22
N THR A 2 38.99 7.78 8.65
CA THR A 2 39.30 9.05 9.34
C THR A 2 38.29 10.17 9.12
N GLU A 3 37.17 9.93 8.41
CA GLU A 3 36.00 10.82 8.40
C GLU A 3 34.79 10.19 9.12
N ILE A 4 34.70 8.85 9.14
CA ILE A 4 33.62 8.11 9.84
C ILE A 4 33.68 8.28 11.38
N ASN A 5 34.87 8.50 11.95
CA ASN A 5 35.02 8.66 13.41
C ASN A 5 34.73 10.07 13.93
N GLN A 6 34.50 11.06 13.06
CA GLN A 6 34.06 12.40 13.46
C GLN A 6 32.53 12.54 13.53
N LEU A 7 31.79 11.56 13.00
CA LEU A 7 30.32 11.54 12.95
C LEU A 7 29.65 10.91 14.19
N LEU A 8 30.43 10.53 15.21
CA LEU A 8 29.93 9.84 16.42
C LEU A 8 29.60 10.77 17.60
N THR A 9 29.55 12.10 17.43
CA THR A 9 29.49 13.02 18.58
C THR A 9 28.60 14.26 18.43
N GLU A 10 27.65 14.31 17.50
CA GLU A 10 26.60 15.34 17.61
C GLU A 10 25.45 14.83 18.50
N PRO A 11 25.12 15.54 19.59
CA PRO A 11 24.01 15.14 20.44
C PRO A 11 22.70 15.23 19.64
N LEU A 12 21.87 14.18 19.70
CA LEU A 12 20.53 14.19 19.06
C LEU A 12 19.80 15.50 19.38
N ALA A 13 19.12 16.06 18.36
CA ALA A 13 18.22 17.18 18.53
C ALA A 13 17.29 16.93 19.73
N SER A 14 17.02 17.97 20.51
CA SER A 14 16.21 17.87 21.74
C SER A 14 14.87 17.18 21.46
N GLY A 15 14.21 17.55 20.36
CA GLY A 15 12.96 16.93 19.94
C GLY A 15 13.04 15.44 19.62
N LEU A 16 14.13 14.99 19.00
CA LEU A 16 14.35 13.57 18.71
C LEU A 16 14.52 12.75 20.00
N LYS A 17 15.26 13.28 21.00
CA LYS A 17 15.40 12.64 22.32
C LYS A 17 14.06 12.52 23.02
N GLU A 18 13.26 13.59 22.99
CA GLU A 18 11.95 13.61 23.63
C GLU A 18 10.92 12.75 22.89
N LEU A 19 11.02 12.60 21.56
CA LEU A 19 10.21 11.67 20.79
C LEU A 19 10.41 10.22 21.28
N PHE A 20 11.67 9.78 21.46
CA PHE A 20 11.97 8.44 21.96
C PHE A 20 11.55 8.20 23.42
N ARG A 21 11.40 9.27 24.20
CA ARG A 21 10.97 9.18 25.61
C ARG A 21 9.45 9.26 25.76
N TYR A 22 8.72 9.73 24.75
CA TYR A 22 7.28 9.92 24.84
C TYR A 22 6.56 8.56 24.94
N PRO A 23 5.83 8.28 26.04
CA PRO A 23 5.26 6.96 26.24
C PRO A 23 4.17 6.62 25.21
N LEU A 24 4.23 5.41 24.64
CA LEU A 24 3.20 4.93 23.69
C LEU A 24 1.77 5.00 24.26
N MET A 25 1.60 4.69 25.56
CA MET A 25 0.29 4.78 26.21
C MET A 25 -0.20 6.23 26.33
N GLU A 26 0.70 7.19 26.51
CA GLU A 26 0.35 8.61 26.46
C GLU A 26 -0.03 9.03 25.03
N ALA A 27 0.72 8.57 24.01
CA ALA A 27 0.35 8.80 22.61
C ALA A 27 -1.07 8.30 22.29
N ILE A 28 -1.42 7.09 22.73
CA ILE A 28 -2.76 6.52 22.50
C ILE A 28 -3.84 7.36 23.19
N THR A 29 -3.60 7.78 24.44
CA THR A 29 -4.61 8.48 25.25
C THR A 29 -4.76 9.96 24.89
N GLU A 30 -3.68 10.64 24.51
CA GLU A 30 -3.65 12.07 24.20
C GLU A 30 -3.85 12.39 22.71
N ARG A 31 -3.65 11.43 21.80
CA ARG A 31 -3.85 11.66 20.36
C ARG A 31 -5.28 12.14 20.09
N ARG A 32 -5.39 13.32 19.48
CA ARG A 32 -6.64 13.90 19.00
C ARG A 32 -6.44 14.45 17.61
N THR A 33 -7.55 14.67 16.93
CA THR A 33 -7.54 15.40 15.67
C THR A 33 -7.39 16.89 15.95
N ARG A 34 -6.31 17.49 15.42
CA ARG A 34 -6.03 18.92 15.49
C ARG A 34 -5.65 19.38 14.09
N ARG A 35 -6.42 20.34 13.56
CA ARG A 35 -6.58 20.55 12.12
C ARG A 35 -6.14 21.92 11.63
N LEU A 36 -6.24 22.94 12.50
CA LEU A 36 -5.98 24.31 12.08
C LEU A 36 -4.47 24.54 12.12
N ALA A 37 -3.87 24.51 10.94
CA ALA A 37 -2.45 24.78 10.73
C ALA A 37 -2.13 26.25 11.05
N ARG A 38 -0.90 26.50 11.52
CA ARG A 38 -0.36 27.85 11.69
C ARG A 38 -0.51 28.64 10.38
N GLY A 39 -1.00 29.88 10.47
CA GLY A 39 -1.30 30.71 9.29
C GLY A 39 -2.67 30.46 8.64
N ALA A 40 -3.41 29.43 9.05
CA ALA A 40 -4.74 29.15 8.52
C ALA A 40 -5.83 29.97 9.24
N SER A 41 -6.75 30.53 8.45
CA SER A 41 -7.95 31.21 8.95
C SER A 41 -9.18 30.35 8.74
N VAL A 42 -10.14 30.41 9.68
CA VAL A 42 -11.38 29.63 9.62
C VAL A 42 -12.60 30.49 9.93
N LYS A 43 -13.67 30.31 9.15
CA LYS A 43 -14.97 30.92 9.42
C LYS A 43 -15.88 29.89 10.10
N ALA A 44 -16.21 30.15 11.36
CA ALA A 44 -16.98 29.24 12.23
C ALA A 44 -17.88 30.00 13.23
N GLY A 45 -18.50 31.11 12.80
CA GLY A 45 -19.35 31.92 13.67
C GLY A 45 -18.55 32.55 14.82
N GLU A 46 -19.01 32.38 16.06
CA GLU A 46 -18.31 32.86 17.27
C GLU A 46 -16.93 32.22 17.48
N LEU A 47 -16.70 31.05 16.85
CA LEU A 47 -15.41 30.35 16.86
C LEU A 47 -14.55 30.69 15.63
N SER A 48 -14.85 31.75 14.90
CA SER A 48 -14.02 32.16 13.77
C SER A 48 -12.65 32.64 14.23
N HIS A 49 -11.64 32.45 13.38
CA HIS A 49 -10.27 32.90 13.62
C HIS A 49 -9.64 33.39 12.33
N THR A 50 -8.94 34.52 12.42
CA THR A 50 -8.12 35.05 11.32
C THR A 50 -6.68 35.05 11.80
N SER A 51 -5.88 34.14 11.25
CA SER A 51 -4.47 34.05 11.62
C SER A 51 -3.70 35.29 11.17
N GLN A 52 -2.75 35.72 11.99
CA GLN A 52 -1.75 36.74 11.65
C GLN A 52 -0.37 36.12 11.41
N ASN A 53 -0.26 34.80 11.56
CA ASN A 53 0.98 34.05 11.43
C ASN A 53 1.23 33.70 9.96
N GLN A 54 2.50 33.54 9.60
CA GLN A 54 2.85 32.92 8.33
C GLN A 54 2.64 31.39 8.42
N PRO A 55 2.28 30.72 7.32
CA PRO A 55 2.35 29.27 7.24
C PRO A 55 3.77 28.79 7.56
N ASP A 56 3.86 27.68 8.29
CA ASP A 56 5.12 27.16 8.80
C ASP A 56 5.21 25.65 8.53
N PRO A 57 5.92 25.25 7.45
CA PRO A 57 6.10 23.86 7.08
C PRO A 57 6.78 23.05 8.20
N LEU A 58 6.57 21.73 8.20
CA LEU A 58 7.39 20.86 9.03
C LEU A 58 8.86 21.01 8.65
N THR A 59 9.74 20.94 9.64
CA THR A 59 11.19 20.92 9.40
C THR A 59 11.61 19.68 8.61
N PRO A 60 12.78 19.71 7.94
CA PRO A 60 13.32 18.54 7.27
C PRO A 60 13.42 17.30 8.17
N LEU A 61 13.79 17.47 9.44
CA LEU A 61 13.89 16.35 10.39
C LEU A 61 12.53 15.77 10.76
N GLU A 62 11.53 16.60 11.04
CA GLU A 62 10.18 16.15 11.35
C GLU A 62 9.55 15.39 10.17
N GLU A 63 9.70 15.91 8.96
CA GLU A 63 9.25 15.25 7.74
C GLU A 63 10.00 13.91 7.56
N ALA A 64 11.31 13.89 7.77
CA ALA A 64 12.13 12.69 7.65
C ALA A 64 11.67 11.59 8.62
N ILE A 65 11.33 11.94 9.87
CA ILE A 65 10.78 10.99 10.85
C ILE A 65 9.49 10.36 10.32
N LEU A 66 8.57 11.16 9.79
CA LEU A 66 7.30 10.65 9.24
C LEU A 66 7.53 9.77 8.01
N ILE A 67 8.46 10.12 7.11
CA ILE A 67 8.80 9.31 5.94
C ILE A 67 9.39 7.96 6.37
N VAL A 68 10.44 7.98 7.21
CA VAL A 68 11.13 6.77 7.68
C VAL A 68 10.18 5.86 8.45
N ALA A 69 9.25 6.42 9.21
CA ALA A 69 8.23 5.67 9.92
C ALA A 69 7.24 4.92 9.02
N THR A 70 7.12 5.27 7.73
CA THR A 70 6.38 4.46 6.75
C THR A 70 7.22 3.33 6.18
N GLY A 71 8.53 3.38 6.35
CA GLY A 71 9.49 2.50 5.71
C GLY A 71 9.76 1.23 6.48
N MET A 72 11.00 0.76 6.36
CA MET A 72 11.46 -0.50 6.89
C MET A 72 11.82 -0.40 8.37
N THR A 73 11.51 -1.46 9.11
CA THR A 73 11.83 -1.59 10.54
C THR A 73 12.73 -2.79 10.84
N GLY A 74 12.99 -3.64 9.86
CA GLY A 74 13.86 -4.80 10.02
C GLY A 74 13.59 -5.89 9.00
N ILE A 75 13.78 -7.14 9.41
CA ILE A 75 13.63 -8.34 8.58
C ILE A 75 12.56 -9.23 9.21
N THR A 76 11.67 -9.80 8.40
CA THR A 76 10.62 -10.70 8.89
C THR A 76 11.18 -12.03 9.36
N THR A 77 10.54 -12.62 10.36
CA THR A 77 10.78 -14.02 10.74
C THR A 77 10.02 -14.95 9.80
N HIS A 78 10.61 -16.12 9.52
CA HIS A 78 10.03 -17.17 8.70
C HIS A 78 9.66 -18.36 9.59
N ASP A 79 8.56 -18.22 10.32
CA ASP A 79 8.06 -19.15 11.34
C ASP A 79 6.80 -19.91 10.87
N GLY A 80 6.48 -19.84 9.59
CA GLY A 80 5.42 -20.64 8.98
C GLY A 80 5.77 -22.14 8.92
N PRO A 81 4.78 -23.04 9.09
CA PRO A 81 5.01 -24.48 8.96
C PRO A 81 5.35 -24.86 7.51
N LEU A 82 6.13 -25.93 7.34
CA LEU A 82 6.45 -26.54 6.05
C LEU A 82 5.70 -27.87 5.80
N ASP A 83 4.99 -28.37 6.81
CA ASP A 83 4.24 -29.62 6.78
C ASP A 83 2.83 -29.38 7.30
N LYS A 84 1.85 -30.04 6.66
CA LYS A 84 0.44 -29.97 7.05
C LYS A 84 0.15 -30.90 8.23
N PRO A 85 -0.78 -30.56 9.14
CA PRO A 85 -1.17 -31.44 10.25
C PRO A 85 -1.67 -32.83 9.79
N GLU A 86 -2.36 -32.88 8.65
CA GLU A 86 -2.92 -34.10 8.07
C GLU A 86 -1.92 -34.84 7.15
N GLY A 87 -0.70 -34.35 7.04
CA GLY A 87 0.34 -34.85 6.14
C GLY A 87 0.38 -34.14 4.79
N GLY A 88 1.57 -34.11 4.20
CA GLY A 88 1.86 -33.31 2.99
C GLY A 88 2.63 -32.02 3.32
N LYS A 89 3.01 -31.29 2.28
CA LYS A 89 3.80 -30.06 2.40
C LYS A 89 2.90 -28.83 2.44
N GLU A 90 3.28 -27.88 3.29
CA GLU A 90 2.78 -26.51 3.21
C GLU A 90 3.59 -25.72 2.19
N LEU A 91 3.01 -24.63 1.68
CA LEU A 91 3.70 -23.75 0.73
C LEU A 91 5.00 -23.20 1.31
N GLY A 92 5.00 -22.81 2.59
CA GLY A 92 6.16 -22.25 3.30
C GLY A 92 6.65 -20.88 2.78
N THR A 93 6.23 -20.48 1.58
CA THR A 93 6.75 -19.32 0.86
C THR A 93 5.67 -18.29 0.45
N PRO A 94 4.75 -17.87 1.34
CA PRO A 94 3.66 -16.97 0.97
C PRO A 94 4.12 -15.52 0.68
N PHE A 95 5.27 -15.09 1.22
CA PHE A 95 5.65 -13.68 1.23
C PHE A 95 6.08 -13.14 -0.14
N LEU A 96 5.92 -11.83 -0.36
CA LEU A 96 6.51 -11.12 -1.50
C LEU A 96 7.78 -10.34 -1.16
N ASN A 97 8.04 -10.10 0.13
CA ASN A 97 9.23 -9.39 0.59
C ASN A 97 9.81 -10.08 1.84
N ILE A 98 11.12 -9.91 2.07
CA ILE A 98 11.84 -10.38 3.28
C ILE A 98 11.99 -9.25 4.31
N VAL A 99 12.17 -8.02 3.85
CA VAL A 99 12.25 -6.85 4.75
C VAL A 99 10.86 -6.58 5.33
N GLY A 100 10.79 -6.21 6.61
CA GLY A 100 9.55 -5.84 7.29
C GLY A 100 9.38 -4.33 7.35
N ARG A 101 8.13 -3.87 7.40
CA ARG A 101 7.75 -2.46 7.61
C ARG A 101 7.17 -2.26 9.00
N SER A 102 6.95 -0.99 9.36
CA SER A 102 6.33 -0.56 10.62
C SER A 102 4.92 -1.08 10.86
N ALA A 103 4.27 -1.64 9.83
CA ALA A 103 2.88 -2.06 9.86
C ALA A 103 2.72 -3.47 9.29
N SER A 104 1.72 -4.18 9.79
CA SER A 104 1.32 -5.48 9.26
C SER A 104 0.83 -5.36 7.82
N SER A 105 1.30 -6.26 6.96
CA SER A 105 0.90 -6.35 5.56
C SER A 105 0.62 -7.82 5.23
N ALA A 106 -0.52 -8.09 4.60
CA ALA A 106 -0.87 -9.44 4.17
C ALA A 106 0.23 -10.01 3.28
N ASP A 107 0.71 -11.21 3.61
CA ASP A 107 1.83 -11.91 2.96
C ASP A 107 3.09 -11.05 2.79
N ASN A 108 3.32 -10.12 3.72
CA ASN A 108 4.36 -9.10 3.61
C ASN A 108 4.41 -8.46 2.21
N SER A 109 3.26 -8.24 1.58
CA SER A 109 3.13 -7.76 0.20
C SER A 109 3.57 -6.31 0.03
N GLN A 110 3.40 -5.53 1.09
CA GLN A 110 3.75 -4.11 1.15
C GLN A 110 3.16 -3.33 -0.02
N ALA A 111 1.88 -3.56 -0.30
CA ALA A 111 1.18 -3.00 -1.45
C ALA A 111 1.05 -1.47 -1.39
N THR A 112 1.11 -0.87 -0.19
CA THR A 112 0.87 0.57 0.01
C THR A 112 2.11 1.40 -0.29
N SER A 113 1.98 2.34 -1.22
CA SER A 113 2.91 3.45 -1.42
C SER A 113 2.26 4.76 -0.94
N PHE A 114 3.04 5.74 -0.52
CA PHE A 114 2.52 7.05 -0.12
C PHE A 114 2.96 8.13 -1.10
N PHE A 115 2.03 9.01 -1.46
CA PHE A 115 2.37 10.33 -1.99
C PHE A 115 2.40 11.30 -0.83
N MET A 116 3.56 11.92 -0.60
CA MET A 116 3.70 13.02 0.32
C MET A 116 3.52 14.34 -0.44
N ILE A 117 2.68 15.24 0.06
CA ILE A 117 2.46 16.56 -0.52
C ILE A 117 2.82 17.62 0.51
N ASN A 118 3.80 18.47 0.19
CA ASN A 118 4.25 19.59 1.00
C ASN A 118 4.41 20.84 0.10
N ASP A 119 4.96 21.92 0.63
CA ASP A 119 5.08 23.18 -0.12
C ASP A 119 6.09 23.11 -1.27
N GLU A 120 7.01 22.14 -1.25
CA GLU A 120 8.00 21.90 -2.31
C GLU A 120 7.45 21.05 -3.47
N GLY A 121 6.31 20.37 -3.27
CA GLY A 121 5.65 19.61 -4.33
C GLY A 121 5.01 18.30 -3.90
N ILE A 122 5.00 17.35 -4.83
CA ILE A 122 4.46 16.00 -4.65
C ILE A 122 5.60 15.00 -4.77
N TRP A 123 5.71 14.12 -3.79
CA TRP A 123 6.77 13.13 -3.67
C TRP A 123 6.17 11.75 -3.55
N LEU A 124 6.58 10.80 -4.38
CA LEU A 124 6.38 9.39 -4.11
C LEU A 124 7.39 8.95 -3.05
N ILE A 125 6.90 8.36 -1.97
CA ILE A 125 7.72 7.68 -0.97
C ILE A 125 7.94 6.24 -1.45
N LYS A 126 9.12 5.99 -2.01
CA LYS A 126 9.51 4.69 -2.56
C LYS A 126 9.64 3.66 -1.46
N LYS A 127 9.26 2.42 -1.81
CA LYS A 127 9.54 1.24 -0.99
C LYS A 127 10.90 0.70 -1.39
N LEU A 128 11.90 0.89 -0.52
CA LEU A 128 13.20 0.25 -0.71
C LEU A 128 13.04 -1.27 -0.59
N LYS A 129 13.64 -2.05 -1.48
CA LYS A 129 13.49 -3.52 -1.52
C LYS A 129 14.83 -4.25 -1.53
N GLY A 130 14.82 -5.49 -1.02
CA GLY A 130 15.93 -6.44 -1.17
C GLY A 130 17.30 -5.86 -0.80
N ARG A 131 18.23 -5.86 -1.76
CA ARG A 131 19.60 -5.37 -1.56
C ARG A 131 19.70 -3.85 -1.46
N GLU A 132 18.84 -3.08 -2.14
CA GLU A 132 18.79 -1.61 -2.03
C GLU A 132 18.45 -1.22 -0.59
N ALA A 133 17.38 -1.83 -0.07
CA ALA A 133 16.99 -1.75 1.32
C ALA A 133 18.12 -2.09 2.31
N LEU A 134 18.86 -3.18 2.06
CA LEU A 134 19.96 -3.59 2.93
C LEU A 134 21.21 -2.74 2.79
N ALA A 135 21.47 -2.16 1.62
CA ALA A 135 22.59 -1.25 1.41
C ALA A 135 22.35 0.04 2.18
N ASP A 136 21.14 0.60 2.10
CA ASP A 136 20.76 1.78 2.87
C ASP A 136 20.76 1.52 4.38
N LEU A 137 20.33 0.33 4.83
CA LEU A 137 20.39 -0.06 6.24
C LEU A 137 21.79 -0.48 6.72
N GLY A 138 22.69 -0.89 5.82
CA GLY A 138 23.95 -1.55 6.17
C GLY A 138 24.93 -0.66 6.92
N ASP A 139 24.85 0.65 6.68
CA ASP A 139 25.65 1.67 7.34
C ASP A 139 24.92 2.31 8.55
N LEU A 140 23.65 1.96 8.78
CA LEU A 140 22.82 2.58 9.81
C LEU A 140 22.86 1.78 11.12
N PRO A 141 22.85 2.46 12.28
CA PRO A 141 22.71 1.77 13.57
C PRO A 141 21.43 0.92 13.61
N PRO A 142 21.42 -0.22 14.33
CA PRO A 142 20.28 -1.15 14.32
C PRO A 142 19.03 -0.59 15.01
N LYS A 143 19.18 0.42 15.85
CA LYS A 143 18.07 1.08 16.53
C LYS A 143 18.00 2.54 16.09
N TRP A 144 16.78 3.00 15.83
CA TRP A 144 16.53 4.40 15.51
C TRP A 144 16.96 5.37 16.62
N GLU A 145 16.98 4.94 17.89
CA GLU A 145 17.46 5.77 19.01
C GLU A 145 18.95 6.14 18.91
N ASP A 146 19.72 5.35 18.17
CA ASP A 146 21.14 5.57 17.94
C ASP A 146 21.41 6.38 16.66
N TRP A 147 20.36 6.79 15.92
CA TRP A 147 20.51 7.50 14.65
C TRP A 147 20.74 9.00 14.86
N SER A 148 21.80 9.56 14.26
CA SER A 148 21.97 11.01 14.16
C SER A 148 20.87 11.63 13.28
N GLU A 149 20.70 12.95 13.37
CA GLU A 149 19.80 13.70 12.48
C GLU A 149 20.11 13.46 11.00
N GLU A 150 21.40 13.43 10.63
CA GLU A 150 21.83 13.14 9.26
C GLU A 150 21.35 11.77 8.77
N HIS A 151 21.33 10.75 9.62
CA HIS A 151 20.81 9.43 9.26
C HIS A 151 19.33 9.49 8.88
N TRP A 152 18.51 10.22 9.63
CA TRP A 152 17.09 10.42 9.31
C TRP A 152 16.92 11.13 7.97
N LEU A 153 17.60 12.26 7.79
CA LEU A 153 17.53 13.08 6.59
C LEU A 153 17.96 12.30 5.34
N LYS A 154 19.10 11.60 5.41
CA LYS A 154 19.62 10.78 4.31
C LYS A 154 18.66 9.66 3.94
N THR A 155 18.12 8.95 4.94
CA THR A 155 17.18 7.84 4.71
C THR A 155 15.88 8.33 4.07
N ALA A 156 15.33 9.45 4.57
CA ALA A 156 14.15 10.06 3.98
C ALA A 156 14.40 10.53 2.54
N ALA A 157 15.55 11.17 2.28
CA ALA A 157 15.93 11.63 0.95
C ALA A 157 16.06 10.46 -0.05
N ALA A 158 16.63 9.32 0.36
CA ALA A 158 16.74 8.13 -0.48
C ALA A 158 15.36 7.57 -0.89
N ALA A 159 14.38 7.64 0.02
CA ALA A 159 13.01 7.20 -0.22
C ALA A 159 12.20 8.18 -1.10
N LYS A 160 12.50 9.48 -1.08
CA LYS A 160 11.75 10.48 -1.86
C LYS A 160 12.04 10.36 -3.37
N HIS A 161 10.97 10.46 -4.16
CA HIS A 161 11.04 10.65 -5.61
C HIS A 161 10.05 11.73 -6.02
N GLN A 162 10.54 12.85 -6.57
CA GLN A 162 9.69 13.99 -6.91
C GLN A 162 8.84 13.69 -8.15
N ILE A 163 7.54 13.93 -8.05
CA ILE A 163 6.54 13.76 -9.12
C ILE A 163 6.15 15.12 -9.71
N SER A 164 6.18 16.15 -8.89
CA SER A 164 5.77 17.51 -9.23
C SER A 164 6.48 18.49 -8.29
N ASP A 165 6.82 19.66 -8.81
CA ASP A 165 7.40 20.81 -8.09
C ASP A 165 6.34 21.74 -7.47
N ARG A 166 5.07 21.37 -7.61
CA ARG A 166 3.91 22.06 -7.04
C ARG A 166 3.01 21.11 -6.27
N ARG A 167 2.31 21.66 -5.27
CA ARG A 167 1.23 20.99 -4.52
C ARG A 167 0.12 20.51 -5.46
N LEU A 168 -0.71 19.59 -4.95
CA LEU A 168 -2.02 19.31 -5.55
C LEU A 168 -2.84 20.59 -5.61
N ASP A 169 -3.52 20.83 -6.73
CA ASP A 169 -4.31 22.03 -6.91
C ASP A 169 -5.59 21.75 -7.69
N PHE A 170 -6.69 22.17 -7.09
CA PHE A 170 -8.06 21.94 -7.56
C PHE A 170 -8.94 23.09 -7.08
N PRO A 171 -10.02 23.43 -7.82
CA PRO A 171 -10.99 24.41 -7.37
C PRO A 171 -11.53 24.08 -5.96
N ARG A 172 -11.50 25.05 -5.05
CA ARG A 172 -11.94 24.93 -3.63
C ARG A 172 -13.47 24.84 -3.46
N ILE A 173 -14.12 24.00 -4.26
CA ILE A 173 -15.57 23.80 -4.35
C ILE A 173 -15.90 22.29 -4.43
N TYR A 174 -17.16 21.92 -4.21
CA TYR A 174 -17.65 20.57 -4.51
C TYR A 174 -17.71 20.37 -6.04
N PRO A 175 -17.34 19.20 -6.61
CA PRO A 175 -17.06 17.93 -5.93
C PRO A 175 -15.61 17.70 -5.49
N TYR A 176 -14.69 18.64 -5.71
CA TYR A 176 -13.27 18.45 -5.40
C TYR A 176 -12.96 18.52 -3.90
N TYR A 177 -13.46 19.53 -3.19
CA TYR A 177 -13.30 19.62 -1.74
C TYR A 177 -14.63 19.42 -1.01
N LEU A 178 -14.71 18.37 -0.19
CA LEU A 178 -15.90 18.06 0.60
C LEU A 178 -16.02 18.97 1.84
N GLY A 179 -17.17 19.62 1.98
CA GLY A 179 -17.55 20.32 3.21
C GLY A 179 -16.53 21.37 3.64
N TRP A 180 -16.12 21.31 4.91
CA TRP A 180 -15.15 22.26 5.48
C TRP A 180 -13.71 22.02 5.01
N ASN A 181 -13.40 20.90 4.35
CA ASN A 181 -12.02 20.59 3.96
C ASN A 181 -11.47 21.60 2.95
N LYS A 182 -12.35 22.27 2.19
CA LYS A 182 -11.96 23.40 1.32
C LYS A 182 -11.27 24.53 2.07
N GLN A 183 -11.52 24.71 3.37
CA GLN A 183 -10.94 25.78 4.18
C GLN A 183 -9.59 25.44 4.79
N ILE A 184 -9.29 24.16 5.04
CA ILE A 184 -8.18 23.76 5.95
C ILE A 184 -7.32 22.58 5.46
N SER A 185 -7.78 21.84 4.43
CA SER A 185 -7.00 20.76 3.82
C SER A 185 -6.01 21.32 2.79
N ASN A 186 -4.82 20.73 2.67
CA ASN A 186 -3.87 21.03 1.59
C ASN A 186 -3.57 22.54 1.50
N LEU A 187 -3.32 23.20 2.63
CA LEU A 187 -2.90 24.61 2.67
C LEU A 187 -1.37 24.70 2.70
N PRO A 188 -0.78 25.86 2.38
CA PRO A 188 0.64 26.11 2.67
C PRO A 188 0.98 25.80 4.13
N GLY A 189 2.21 25.36 4.39
CA GLY A 189 2.71 24.95 5.70
C GLY A 189 2.23 23.58 6.18
N THR A 190 1.43 22.84 5.39
CA THR A 190 0.98 21.50 5.78
C THR A 190 1.72 20.40 5.02
N THR A 191 1.94 19.25 5.67
CA THR A 191 2.49 18.04 5.04
C THR A 191 1.41 16.97 5.00
N LEU A 192 1.16 16.39 3.84
CA LEU A 192 0.14 15.37 3.61
C LEU A 192 0.78 14.04 3.27
N PHE A 193 0.19 12.95 3.75
CA PHE A 193 0.46 11.59 3.32
C PHE A 193 -0.83 11.00 2.73
N PHE A 194 -0.74 10.57 1.47
CA PHE A 194 -1.84 9.99 0.72
C PHE A 194 -1.48 8.56 0.26
N PRO A 195 -2.10 7.51 0.82
CA PRO A 195 -1.81 6.13 0.45
C PRO A 195 -2.46 5.76 -0.89
N VAL A 196 -1.71 5.01 -1.69
CA VAL A 196 -2.18 4.33 -2.89
C VAL A 196 -1.73 2.88 -2.81
N VAL A 197 -2.64 1.95 -3.07
CA VAL A 197 -2.46 0.51 -2.86
C VAL A 197 -2.36 -0.19 -4.22
N ASP A 198 -1.23 -0.84 -4.49
CA ASP A 198 -1.07 -1.71 -5.67
C ASP A 198 -1.84 -3.02 -5.46
N CYS A 199 -2.96 -3.18 -6.16
CA CYS A 199 -3.79 -4.37 -6.12
C CYS A 199 -3.41 -5.41 -7.20
N THR A 200 -2.37 -5.19 -8.00
CA THR A 200 -2.01 -6.12 -9.09
C THR A 200 -1.13 -7.28 -8.60
N ARG A 201 -0.04 -6.97 -7.89
CA ARG A 201 0.97 -7.94 -7.44
C ARG A 201 0.42 -8.94 -6.43
N GLN A 202 -0.16 -8.42 -5.35
CA GLN A 202 -0.66 -9.27 -4.28
C GLN A 202 -1.91 -10.05 -4.70
N TYR A 203 -2.70 -9.55 -5.66
CA TYR A 203 -3.81 -10.33 -6.21
C TYR A 203 -3.29 -11.61 -6.87
N ILE A 204 -2.25 -11.51 -7.71
CA ILE A 204 -1.60 -12.67 -8.31
C ILE A 204 -1.00 -13.59 -7.25
N ASN A 205 -0.32 -13.03 -6.23
CA ASN A 205 0.25 -13.82 -5.14
C ASN A 205 -0.81 -14.62 -4.38
N VAL A 206 -1.96 -14.02 -4.05
CA VAL A 206 -3.05 -14.74 -3.38
C VAL A 206 -3.64 -15.83 -4.26
N LEU A 207 -3.75 -15.63 -5.58
CA LEU A 207 -4.15 -16.71 -6.48
C LEU A 207 -3.17 -17.89 -6.41
N LEU A 208 -1.86 -17.63 -6.45
CA LEU A 208 -0.84 -18.66 -6.34
C LEU A 208 -0.92 -19.40 -4.98
N ILE A 209 -1.12 -18.67 -3.89
CA ILE A 209 -1.26 -19.24 -2.53
C ILE A 209 -2.48 -20.15 -2.46
N LEU A 210 -3.66 -19.67 -2.87
CA LEU A 210 -4.90 -20.45 -2.84
C LEU A 210 -4.82 -21.72 -3.70
N LEU A 211 -4.07 -21.66 -4.79
CA LEU A 211 -3.82 -22.79 -5.70
C LEU A 211 -2.62 -23.66 -5.30
N SER A 212 -2.06 -23.47 -4.11
CA SER A 212 -1.00 -24.32 -3.56
C SER A 212 -1.53 -25.49 -2.72
N GLU A 213 -2.85 -25.53 -2.48
CA GLU A 213 -3.50 -26.67 -1.81
C GLU A 213 -3.40 -27.98 -2.63
N PRO A 214 -3.54 -29.17 -2.00
CA PRO A 214 -3.51 -30.45 -2.71
C PRO A 214 -4.58 -30.52 -3.81
N ASP A 215 -4.32 -31.35 -4.82
CA ASP A 215 -5.32 -31.65 -5.86
C ASP A 215 -6.62 -32.14 -5.21
N GLY A 216 -7.74 -31.68 -5.75
CA GLY A 216 -9.06 -31.96 -5.21
C GLY A 216 -9.45 -31.12 -4.00
N GLN A 217 -8.57 -30.25 -3.50
CA GLN A 217 -8.86 -29.25 -2.46
C GLN A 217 -8.77 -27.81 -2.97
N LYS A 218 -7.91 -27.56 -3.98
CA LYS A 218 -7.76 -26.24 -4.62
C LYS A 218 -9.12 -25.65 -5.02
N PRO A 219 -9.35 -24.35 -4.79
CA PRO A 219 -10.63 -23.74 -5.14
C PRO A 219 -10.83 -23.63 -6.65
N LEU A 220 -12.07 -23.80 -7.09
CA LEU A 220 -12.52 -23.41 -8.42
C LEU A 220 -12.86 -21.92 -8.43
N PHE A 221 -12.10 -21.12 -9.18
CA PHE A 221 -12.44 -19.72 -9.40
C PHE A 221 -13.60 -19.61 -10.37
N ILE A 222 -14.60 -18.81 -10.01
CA ILE A 222 -15.79 -18.57 -10.82
C ILE A 222 -15.97 -17.08 -11.04
N ASP A 223 -16.37 -16.73 -12.25
CA ASP A 223 -16.84 -15.39 -12.56
C ASP A 223 -18.34 -15.32 -12.32
N ASP A 224 -18.70 -14.79 -11.15
CA ASP A 224 -20.06 -14.60 -10.67
C ASP A 224 -20.85 -13.50 -11.40
N TRP A 225 -20.21 -12.79 -12.34
CA TRP A 225 -20.84 -11.81 -13.21
C TRP A 225 -21.08 -12.33 -14.63
N GLN A 226 -20.55 -13.50 -14.98
CA GLN A 226 -20.79 -14.16 -16.27
C GLN A 226 -21.58 -15.45 -16.10
N LYS A 227 -22.58 -15.63 -16.97
CA LYS A 227 -23.22 -16.94 -17.12
C LYS A 227 -22.24 -17.92 -17.74
N PHE A 228 -22.38 -19.21 -17.39
CA PHE A 228 -21.61 -20.26 -18.02
C PHE A 228 -21.80 -20.29 -19.54
N ARG A 229 -20.70 -20.11 -20.27
CA ARG A 229 -20.58 -20.14 -21.73
C ARG A 229 -19.58 -21.22 -22.12
N PRO A 230 -20.04 -22.35 -22.67
CA PRO A 230 -19.15 -23.45 -23.02
C PRO A 230 -18.07 -23.06 -24.03
N LYS A 231 -16.82 -23.46 -23.78
CA LYS A 231 -15.69 -23.24 -24.72
C LYS A 231 -15.06 -24.53 -25.19
N SER A 232 -15.02 -25.56 -24.36
CA SER A 232 -14.47 -26.87 -24.71
C SER A 232 -15.55 -27.94 -24.91
N LEU A 233 -15.17 -29.11 -25.43
CA LEU A 233 -16.06 -30.27 -25.54
C LEU A 233 -16.59 -30.71 -24.17
N SER A 234 -15.75 -30.65 -23.13
CA SER A 234 -16.15 -31.03 -21.78
C SER A 234 -17.13 -30.02 -21.18
N ASP A 235 -16.99 -28.74 -21.49
CA ASP A 235 -17.96 -27.70 -21.12
C ASP A 235 -19.30 -27.91 -21.83
N TRP A 236 -19.28 -28.22 -23.14
CA TRP A 236 -20.50 -28.48 -23.92
C TRP A 236 -21.26 -29.68 -23.37
N ALA A 237 -20.56 -30.77 -23.05
CA ALA A 237 -21.17 -31.94 -22.41
C ALA A 237 -21.80 -31.58 -21.05
N ALA A 238 -21.12 -30.78 -20.22
CA ALA A 238 -21.65 -30.32 -18.94
C ALA A 238 -22.88 -29.40 -19.11
N TRP A 239 -22.85 -28.52 -20.11
CA TRP A 239 -23.95 -27.60 -20.40
C TRP A 239 -25.20 -28.33 -20.88
N VAL A 240 -25.05 -29.31 -21.78
CA VAL A 240 -26.16 -30.16 -22.23
C VAL A 240 -26.69 -30.99 -21.05
N GLY A 241 -25.79 -31.61 -20.27
CA GLY A 241 -26.16 -32.37 -19.08
C GLY A 241 -27.00 -31.56 -18.09
N MET A 242 -26.62 -30.30 -17.84
CA MET A 242 -27.35 -29.38 -16.97
C MET A 242 -28.77 -29.10 -17.48
N HIS A 243 -28.94 -28.86 -18.79
CA HIS A 243 -30.26 -28.55 -19.38
C HIS A 243 -31.17 -29.77 -19.47
N LEU A 244 -30.58 -30.97 -19.57
CA LEU A 244 -31.31 -32.25 -19.53
C LEU A 244 -31.56 -32.77 -18.10
N GLY A 245 -31.08 -32.06 -17.06
CA GLY A 245 -31.21 -32.49 -15.66
C GLY A 245 -30.32 -33.69 -15.28
N LEU A 246 -29.30 -33.99 -16.08
CA LEU A 246 -28.35 -35.09 -15.89
C LEU A 246 -27.12 -34.68 -15.06
N SER A 247 -26.89 -33.38 -14.88
CA SER A 247 -25.81 -32.84 -14.05
C SER A 247 -26.26 -31.62 -13.25
N PRO A 248 -25.54 -31.24 -12.17
CA PRO A 248 -25.83 -30.03 -11.41
C PRO A 248 -25.85 -28.77 -12.29
N LYS A 249 -26.61 -27.76 -11.86
CA LYS A 249 -26.63 -26.45 -12.53
C LYS A 249 -25.29 -25.73 -12.33
N ILE A 250 -24.82 -25.10 -13.38
CA ILE A 250 -23.60 -24.27 -13.40
C ILE A 250 -24.05 -22.83 -13.67
N PRO A 251 -24.39 -22.05 -12.63
CA PRO A 251 -24.98 -20.72 -12.80
C PRO A 251 -23.98 -19.67 -13.30
N TYR A 252 -22.71 -19.84 -12.93
CA TYR A 252 -21.63 -18.88 -13.17
C TYR A 252 -20.52 -19.50 -14.02
N GLN A 253 -19.71 -18.67 -14.67
CA GLN A 253 -18.64 -19.16 -15.53
C GLN A 253 -17.47 -19.72 -14.71
N PRO A 254 -17.14 -21.01 -14.82
CA PRO A 254 -15.91 -21.57 -14.26
C PRO A 254 -14.72 -21.05 -15.05
N ILE A 255 -13.73 -20.48 -14.36
CA ILE A 255 -12.50 -20.00 -14.99
C ILE A 255 -11.57 -21.20 -15.20
N GLY A 256 -10.97 -21.33 -16.39
CA GLY A 256 -10.19 -22.52 -16.76
C GLY A 256 -11.03 -23.75 -17.19
N GLY A 257 -12.36 -23.66 -17.19
CA GLY A 257 -13.26 -24.68 -17.75
C GLY A 257 -13.53 -25.89 -16.84
N ILE A 258 -14.49 -26.74 -17.25
CA ILE A 258 -14.93 -27.91 -16.48
C ILE A 258 -13.92 -29.07 -16.53
N GLU A 259 -12.98 -29.05 -17.48
CA GLU A 259 -11.91 -30.05 -17.58
C GLU A 259 -11.07 -30.15 -16.30
N ARG A 260 -10.70 -29.01 -15.68
CA ARG A 260 -9.92 -28.99 -14.44
C ARG A 260 -10.67 -29.61 -13.25
N VAL A 261 -12.00 -29.51 -13.26
CA VAL A 261 -12.87 -30.19 -12.28
C VAL A 261 -12.85 -31.70 -12.51
N LYS A 262 -13.02 -32.13 -13.76
CA LYS A 262 -13.04 -33.57 -14.11
C LYS A 262 -11.69 -34.25 -13.87
N GLY A 263 -10.59 -33.53 -14.09
CA GLY A 263 -9.23 -34.00 -13.83
C GLY A 263 -8.87 -34.07 -12.34
N GLY A 264 -9.73 -33.57 -11.44
CA GLY A 264 -9.49 -33.58 -9.99
C GLY A 264 -8.49 -32.53 -9.53
N PHE A 265 -8.05 -31.61 -10.40
CA PHE A 265 -7.11 -30.55 -10.02
C PHE A 265 -7.75 -29.56 -9.03
N VAL A 266 -9.02 -29.17 -9.28
CA VAL A 266 -9.81 -28.26 -8.42
C VAL A 266 -11.03 -28.95 -7.84
N ASN A 267 -11.48 -28.46 -6.68
CA ASN A 267 -12.69 -28.90 -6.02
C ASN A 267 -13.90 -28.05 -6.44
N PRO A 268 -14.91 -28.63 -7.10
CA PRO A 268 -16.08 -27.87 -7.54
C PRO A 268 -17.00 -27.42 -6.38
N ASN A 269 -16.84 -27.99 -5.18
CA ASN A 269 -17.59 -27.58 -3.99
C ASN A 269 -16.88 -26.47 -3.20
N ASN A 270 -15.61 -26.19 -3.49
CA ASN A 270 -14.86 -25.08 -2.94
C ASN A 270 -14.71 -24.00 -4.02
N THR A 271 -15.65 -23.05 -4.08
CA THR A 271 -15.66 -22.02 -5.12
C THR A 271 -15.22 -20.67 -4.58
N VAL A 272 -14.46 -19.93 -5.39
CA VAL A 272 -14.05 -18.55 -5.10
C VAL A 272 -14.60 -17.63 -6.19
N PRO A 273 -15.67 -16.87 -5.89
CA PRO A 273 -16.20 -15.84 -6.78
C PRO A 273 -15.21 -14.67 -6.98
N LEU A 274 -15.07 -14.19 -8.22
CA LEU A 274 -14.26 -13.00 -8.51
C LEU A 274 -14.76 -11.77 -7.76
N GLY A 275 -16.08 -11.60 -7.58
CA GLY A 275 -16.66 -10.48 -6.85
C GLY A 275 -16.19 -10.35 -5.39
N LEU A 276 -15.77 -11.47 -4.77
CA LEU A 276 -15.26 -11.49 -3.39
C LEU A 276 -13.77 -11.15 -3.29
N ALA A 277 -13.03 -11.16 -4.39
CA ALA A 277 -11.59 -10.92 -4.36
C ALA A 277 -11.25 -9.48 -3.95
N GLN A 278 -12.02 -8.47 -4.40
CA GLN A 278 -11.81 -7.04 -4.07
C GLN A 278 -10.32 -6.66 -4.01
N THR A 279 -9.86 -6.05 -2.92
CA THR A 279 -8.46 -5.70 -2.63
C THR A 279 -7.62 -6.89 -2.13
N MET A 280 -8.22 -8.07 -1.89
CA MET A 280 -7.58 -9.21 -1.22
C MET A 280 -6.92 -8.83 0.12
N ARG A 281 -7.54 -7.88 0.85
CA ARG A 281 -7.07 -7.33 2.15
C ARG A 281 -5.73 -6.56 2.07
N THR A 282 -5.19 -6.28 0.89
CA THR A 282 -3.94 -5.53 0.70
C THR A 282 -3.93 -4.14 1.32
N GLU A 283 -5.08 -3.48 1.31
CA GLU A 283 -5.29 -2.12 1.78
C GLU A 283 -5.15 -1.99 3.30
N HIS A 284 -5.24 -3.08 4.06
CA HIS A 284 -5.17 -3.01 5.53
C HIS A 284 -3.86 -2.41 6.05
N GLU A 285 -2.76 -2.65 5.33
CA GLU A 285 -1.45 -2.06 5.63
C GLU A 285 -1.53 -0.54 5.73
N CYS A 286 -2.27 0.12 4.82
CA CYS A 286 -2.32 1.58 4.80
C CYS A 286 -2.93 2.13 6.09
N PHE A 287 -3.99 1.51 6.62
CA PHE A 287 -4.63 1.96 7.86
C PHE A 287 -3.72 1.80 9.07
N PHE A 288 -2.94 0.73 9.14
CA PHE A 288 -1.97 0.52 10.21
C PHE A 288 -0.83 1.55 10.14
N ILE A 289 -0.30 1.86 8.95
CA ILE A 289 0.72 2.90 8.80
C ILE A 289 0.16 4.28 9.18
N LEU A 290 -1.05 4.63 8.72
CA LEU A 290 -1.69 5.90 9.06
C LEU A 290 -1.90 6.03 10.59
N GLN A 291 -2.26 4.95 11.27
CA GLN A 291 -2.39 4.94 12.72
C GLN A 291 -1.03 5.17 13.41
N ASN A 292 0.04 4.53 12.95
CA ASN A 292 1.39 4.75 13.47
C ASN A 292 1.82 6.20 13.30
N LEU A 293 1.64 6.77 12.10
CA LEU A 293 1.96 8.17 11.82
C LEU A 293 1.18 9.13 12.73
N MET A 294 -0.11 8.86 12.98
CA MET A 294 -0.91 9.66 13.91
C MET A 294 -0.38 9.63 15.35
N LEU A 295 0.14 8.49 15.81
CA LEU A 295 0.77 8.36 17.13
C LEU A 295 2.13 9.06 17.18
N ILE A 296 2.93 8.94 16.13
CA ILE A 296 4.21 9.62 16.00
C ILE A 296 4.03 11.13 15.95
N GLY A 297 3.11 11.65 15.15
CA GLY A 297 2.80 13.09 15.11
C GLY A 297 2.29 13.63 16.44
N GLN A 298 1.50 12.83 17.19
CA GLN A 298 1.14 13.19 18.57
C GLN A 298 2.39 13.30 19.46
N ALA A 299 3.30 12.33 19.40
CA ALA A 299 4.54 12.32 20.18
C ALA A 299 5.48 13.47 19.80
N MET A 300 5.53 13.84 18.51
CA MET A 300 6.27 15.02 18.04
C MET A 300 5.63 16.33 18.52
N GLY A 301 4.33 16.33 18.84
CA GLY A 301 3.62 17.56 19.19
C GLY A 301 3.22 18.38 17.97
N VAL A 302 3.04 17.75 16.82
CA VAL A 302 2.43 18.42 15.66
C VAL A 302 0.92 18.20 15.66
N GLY A 303 0.20 19.07 14.94
CA GLY A 303 -1.17 18.83 14.53
C GLY A 303 -1.25 17.63 13.60
N GLY A 304 -2.36 16.89 13.66
CA GLY A 304 -2.53 15.65 12.90
C GLY A 304 -3.99 15.30 12.72
N TRP A 305 -4.40 14.97 11.49
CA TRP A 305 -5.76 14.51 11.23
C TRP A 305 -5.92 13.70 9.96
N VAL A 306 -6.86 12.75 10.05
CA VAL A 306 -7.30 11.92 8.94
C VAL A 306 -8.60 12.50 8.37
N HIS A 307 -8.65 12.73 7.06
CA HIS A 307 -9.82 13.28 6.37
C HIS A 307 -9.90 12.82 4.91
N GLY A 308 -11.01 13.11 4.23
CA GLY A 308 -11.13 12.96 2.78
C GLY A 308 -11.06 14.33 2.10
N SER A 309 -10.28 14.46 1.03
CA SER A 309 -10.21 15.71 0.24
C SER A 309 -10.60 15.44 -1.21
N VAL A 310 -9.73 15.74 -2.17
CA VAL A 310 -10.00 15.50 -3.59
C VAL A 310 -10.20 14.01 -3.81
N PHE A 311 -11.41 13.64 -4.22
CA PHE A 311 -11.80 12.24 -4.42
C PHE A 311 -11.34 11.72 -5.78
N GLN A 312 -11.28 10.39 -5.90
CA GLN A 312 -11.21 9.73 -7.20
C GLN A 312 -12.46 10.04 -8.05
N PRO A 313 -12.32 10.18 -9.38
CA PRO A 313 -11.07 10.04 -10.14
C PRO A 313 -10.19 11.31 -10.13
N TYR A 314 -10.70 12.46 -9.70
CA TYR A 314 -10.03 13.76 -9.87
C TYR A 314 -8.59 13.82 -9.36
N ILE A 315 -8.33 13.28 -8.15
CA ILE A 315 -6.98 13.33 -7.57
C ILE A 315 -5.94 12.51 -8.37
N LEU A 316 -6.39 11.50 -9.11
CA LEU A 316 -5.52 10.65 -9.92
C LEU A 316 -5.13 11.35 -11.22
N GLU A 317 -5.98 12.23 -11.74
CA GLU A 317 -5.80 12.87 -13.04
C GLU A 317 -4.94 14.14 -12.98
N HIS A 318 -4.07 14.31 -13.97
CA HIS A 318 -3.44 15.60 -14.29
C HIS A 318 -4.01 16.11 -15.62
N ASN A 319 -4.80 17.18 -15.56
CA ASN A 319 -5.46 17.79 -16.70
C ASN A 319 -5.48 19.34 -16.57
N PRO A 320 -4.45 20.03 -17.08
CA PRO A 320 -4.34 21.49 -17.01
C PRO A 320 -5.53 22.24 -17.64
N ALA A 321 -6.15 21.67 -18.68
CA ALA A 321 -7.29 22.29 -19.36
C ALA A 321 -8.55 22.37 -18.47
N LYS A 322 -8.62 21.55 -17.41
CA LYS A 322 -9.69 21.57 -16.41
C LYS A 322 -9.24 22.17 -15.06
N GLU A 323 -8.02 22.70 -15.00
CA GLU A 323 -7.36 23.12 -13.75
C GLU A 323 -7.28 21.97 -12.72
N TRP A 324 -7.09 20.73 -13.20
CA TRP A 324 -6.91 19.56 -12.35
C TRP A 324 -5.43 19.21 -12.31
N TYR A 325 -4.81 19.40 -11.16
CA TYR A 325 -3.42 19.08 -10.98
C TYR A 325 -3.28 18.01 -9.90
N GLY A 326 -3.66 16.79 -10.26
CA GLY A 326 -3.56 15.58 -9.46
C GLY A 326 -2.21 14.87 -9.57
N LEU A 327 -2.21 13.58 -9.27
CA LEU A 327 -1.03 12.71 -9.22
C LEU A 327 -0.51 12.29 -10.60
N GLY A 328 -1.31 12.40 -11.66
CA GLY A 328 -0.87 12.10 -13.03
C GLY A 328 -0.88 10.61 -13.38
N PHE A 329 -1.80 9.83 -12.82
CA PHE A 329 -2.00 8.44 -13.21
C PHE A 329 -2.50 8.34 -14.67
N ARG A 330 -1.97 7.36 -15.38
CA ARG A 330 -2.56 6.85 -16.62
C ARG A 330 -3.88 6.17 -16.29
N MET A 331 -4.97 6.71 -16.82
CA MET A 331 -6.32 6.17 -16.71
C MET A 331 -6.64 5.36 -17.97
N GLU A 332 -6.54 4.04 -17.90
CA GLU A 332 -6.86 3.18 -19.04
C GLU A 332 -8.37 3.00 -19.16
N PRO A 333 -8.99 3.33 -20.31
CA PRO A 333 -10.40 3.13 -20.50
C PRO A 333 -10.72 1.63 -20.44
N PRO A 334 -11.88 1.24 -19.90
CA PRO A 334 -12.28 -0.15 -19.92
C PRO A 334 -12.52 -0.56 -21.38
N THR A 335 -11.83 -1.59 -21.86
CA THR A 335 -12.07 -2.20 -23.17
C THR A 335 -12.66 -3.61 -23.04
N PRO A 336 -13.83 -3.79 -22.40
CA PRO A 336 -14.38 -5.11 -22.14
C PRO A 336 -14.73 -5.79 -23.46
N LYS A 337 -14.06 -6.91 -23.78
CA LYS A 337 -14.34 -7.64 -25.02
C LYS A 337 -15.60 -8.51 -24.90
N ARG A 338 -16.01 -8.88 -23.68
CA ARG A 338 -17.05 -9.91 -23.45
C ARG A 338 -18.12 -9.54 -22.42
N SER A 339 -17.94 -8.47 -21.63
CA SER A 339 -18.90 -8.04 -20.60
C SER A 339 -19.16 -6.53 -20.61
N ILE A 340 -20.16 -6.09 -21.40
CA ILE A 340 -20.62 -4.70 -21.40
C ILE A 340 -21.47 -4.33 -20.15
N TRP A 341 -21.89 -5.34 -19.37
CA TRP A 341 -22.71 -5.18 -18.15
C TRP A 341 -21.92 -5.47 -16.88
N ALA A 342 -20.59 -5.39 -16.95
CA ALA A 342 -19.74 -5.59 -15.78
C ALA A 342 -20.08 -4.55 -14.68
N PRO A 343 -20.04 -4.91 -13.39
CA PRO A 343 -20.28 -3.96 -12.32
C PRO A 343 -19.13 -2.95 -12.23
N PRO A 344 -19.36 -1.74 -11.70
CA PRO A 344 -18.26 -0.87 -11.28
C PRO A 344 -17.31 -1.59 -10.31
N PRO A 345 -15.99 -1.30 -10.37
CA PRO A 345 -15.35 -0.33 -11.24
C PRO A 345 -15.03 -0.86 -12.65
N ALA A 346 -15.43 -2.08 -13.03
CA ALA A 346 -15.03 -2.69 -14.30
C ALA A 346 -15.44 -1.88 -15.55
N THR A 347 -16.49 -1.04 -15.43
CA THR A 347 -16.98 -0.12 -16.47
C THR A 347 -16.40 1.29 -16.37
N GLN A 348 -15.46 1.54 -15.46
CA GLN A 348 -14.78 2.82 -15.27
C GLN A 348 -13.31 2.74 -15.73
N PRO A 349 -12.69 3.88 -16.08
CA PRO A 349 -11.26 3.93 -16.33
C PRO A 349 -10.45 3.37 -15.15
N ASN A 350 -9.42 2.58 -15.45
CA ASN A 350 -8.55 1.95 -14.47
C ASN A 350 -7.28 2.80 -14.28
N PRO A 351 -6.94 3.28 -13.07
CA PRO A 351 -5.65 3.89 -12.82
C PRO A 351 -4.57 2.81 -12.78
N VAL A 352 -3.81 2.67 -13.87
CA VAL A 352 -2.85 1.56 -14.06
C VAL A 352 -1.42 1.89 -13.63
N GLY A 353 -1.12 3.17 -13.38
CA GLY A 353 0.20 3.62 -12.89
C GLY A 353 0.61 5.02 -13.37
N ILE A 354 1.78 5.46 -12.95
CA ILE A 354 2.49 6.65 -13.42
C ILE A 354 3.76 6.18 -14.15
N ASP A 355 3.93 6.62 -15.40
CA ASP A 355 5.01 6.18 -16.30
C ASP A 355 6.40 6.31 -15.66
N GLY A 356 7.16 5.21 -15.63
CA GLY A 356 8.53 5.18 -15.11
C GLY A 356 8.65 5.37 -13.58
N VAL A 357 7.53 5.50 -12.87
CA VAL A 357 7.50 5.84 -11.46
C VAL A 357 6.83 4.74 -10.64
N LEU A 358 5.58 4.40 -10.98
CA LEU A 358 4.77 3.46 -10.23
C LEU A 358 3.85 2.72 -11.20
N GLU A 359 4.22 1.50 -11.57
CA GLU A 359 3.59 0.75 -12.65
C GLU A 359 2.94 -0.54 -12.11
N GLY A 360 1.66 -0.74 -12.45
CA GLY A 360 0.91 -1.93 -12.09
C GLY A 360 1.29 -3.11 -12.99
N LEU A 361 1.15 -4.33 -12.49
CA LEU A 361 1.28 -5.55 -13.28
C LEU A 361 0.02 -5.81 -14.12
N CYS A 362 -0.29 -4.85 -14.99
CA CYS A 362 -1.36 -4.91 -15.96
C CYS A 362 -1.00 -4.04 -17.19
N PRO A 363 -1.55 -4.32 -18.37
CA PRO A 363 -1.34 -3.48 -19.53
C PRO A 363 -1.70 -2.01 -19.27
N PRO A 364 -0.97 -1.05 -19.87
CA PRO A 364 0.04 -1.25 -20.92
C PRO A 364 1.46 -1.51 -20.43
N TYR A 365 1.71 -1.55 -19.11
CA TYR A 365 3.06 -1.69 -18.55
C TYR A 365 3.66 -3.10 -18.68
N ILE A 366 2.82 -4.09 -18.99
CA ILE A 366 3.21 -5.46 -19.31
C ILE A 366 2.53 -5.91 -20.60
N GLN A 367 3.14 -6.85 -21.31
CA GLN A 367 2.65 -7.30 -22.61
C GLN A 367 1.48 -8.27 -22.51
N SER A 368 1.44 -9.07 -21.45
CA SER A 368 0.41 -10.09 -21.23
C SER A 368 0.23 -10.37 -19.75
N MET A 369 -0.91 -10.97 -19.39
CA MET A 369 -1.11 -11.41 -18.00
C MET A 369 -0.23 -12.63 -17.65
N ASP A 370 0.29 -13.36 -18.64
CA ASP A 370 1.33 -14.37 -18.42
C ASP A 370 2.59 -13.73 -17.84
N GLU A 371 3.05 -12.63 -18.46
CA GLU A 371 4.18 -11.86 -17.96
C GLU A 371 3.91 -11.38 -16.53
N ALA A 372 2.69 -10.90 -16.23
CA ALA A 372 2.33 -10.48 -14.88
C ALA A 372 2.60 -11.57 -13.83
N VAL A 373 2.16 -12.79 -14.12
CA VAL A 373 2.33 -13.93 -13.20
C VAL A 373 3.80 -14.32 -13.10
N ASP A 374 4.51 -14.37 -14.23
CA ASP A 374 5.94 -14.70 -14.25
C ASP A 374 6.77 -13.67 -13.46
N ARG A 375 6.40 -12.38 -13.51
CA ARG A 375 7.05 -11.32 -12.71
C ARG A 375 6.86 -11.56 -11.21
N VAL A 376 5.66 -11.94 -10.76
CA VAL A 376 5.43 -12.26 -9.34
C VAL A 376 6.20 -13.50 -8.91
N VAL A 377 6.28 -14.51 -9.77
CA VAL A 377 7.11 -15.71 -9.51
C VAL A 377 8.59 -15.34 -9.42
N GLU A 378 9.10 -14.47 -10.30
CA GLU A 378 10.47 -13.96 -10.26
C GLU A 378 10.73 -13.09 -9.02
N GLU A 379 9.81 -12.20 -8.64
CA GLU A 379 9.89 -11.39 -7.41
C GLU A 379 9.95 -12.27 -6.14
N LYS A 380 9.40 -13.49 -6.19
CA LYS A 380 9.47 -14.47 -5.09
C LYS A 380 10.74 -15.33 -5.14
N TYR A 381 11.03 -15.97 -6.27
CA TYR A 381 12.02 -17.06 -6.33
C TYR A 381 13.24 -16.74 -7.20
N GLY A 382 13.22 -15.60 -7.90
CA GLY A 382 14.35 -15.09 -8.67
C GLY A 382 15.56 -14.78 -7.80
N SER A 383 16.72 -14.58 -8.41
CA SER A 383 17.99 -14.39 -7.69
C SER A 383 18.02 -13.20 -6.71
N GLN A 384 17.08 -12.25 -6.86
CA GLN A 384 16.87 -11.09 -6.00
C GLN A 384 15.52 -11.11 -5.29
N GLY A 385 14.78 -12.20 -5.42
CA GLY A 385 13.43 -12.37 -4.87
C GLY A 385 13.43 -12.78 -3.39
N ALA A 386 12.24 -12.75 -2.80
CA ALA A 386 12.03 -12.98 -1.36
C ALA A 386 12.50 -14.36 -0.84
N TYR A 387 12.69 -15.34 -1.70
CA TYR A 387 13.16 -16.68 -1.36
C TYR A 387 14.39 -17.10 -2.17
N GLY A 388 14.78 -16.29 -3.17
CA GLY A 388 15.94 -16.59 -4.02
C GLY A 388 17.21 -15.85 -3.61
N ASP A 389 17.12 -14.67 -2.98
CA ASP A 389 18.30 -13.98 -2.44
C ASP A 389 18.69 -14.55 -1.07
N LYS A 390 19.50 -15.60 -1.09
CA LYS A 390 19.92 -16.33 0.11
C LYS A 390 20.65 -15.46 1.13
N ASP A 391 21.37 -14.44 0.69
CA ASP A 391 22.15 -13.58 1.59
C ASP A 391 21.22 -12.64 2.37
N VAL A 392 20.17 -12.12 1.72
CA VAL A 392 19.12 -11.35 2.40
C VAL A 392 18.29 -12.25 3.30
N PHE A 393 17.85 -13.39 2.77
CA PHE A 393 17.00 -14.35 3.49
C PHE A 393 17.66 -14.88 4.77
N ALA A 394 18.95 -15.19 4.72
CA ALA A 394 19.68 -15.72 5.87
C ALA A 394 19.83 -14.71 7.03
N ARG A 395 19.62 -13.40 6.82
CA ARG A 395 19.76 -12.40 7.88
C ARG A 395 18.72 -12.53 8.99
N SER A 396 17.57 -13.16 8.75
CA SER A 396 16.59 -13.45 9.81
C SER A 396 17.00 -14.62 10.71
N TYR A 397 18.05 -15.35 10.37
CA TYR A 397 18.45 -16.59 11.05
C TYR A 397 19.75 -16.43 11.83
N LYS A 398 19.86 -17.18 12.93
CA LYS A 398 21.11 -17.26 13.72
C LYS A 398 22.26 -17.89 12.94
N SER A 399 21.97 -18.82 12.02
CA SER A 399 22.96 -19.42 11.14
C SER A 399 22.43 -19.54 9.71
N ARG A 400 23.34 -19.38 8.75
CA ARG A 400 23.04 -19.58 7.33
C ARG A 400 22.51 -20.98 7.02
N SER A 401 23.02 -22.00 7.73
CA SER A 401 22.58 -23.38 7.56
C SER A 401 21.11 -23.62 7.90
N SER A 402 20.55 -22.91 8.89
CA SER A 402 19.12 -23.00 9.22
C SER A 402 18.26 -22.35 8.12
N ALA A 403 18.70 -21.22 7.58
CA ALA A 403 18.04 -20.56 6.47
C ALA A 403 18.03 -21.45 5.21
N GLU A 404 19.17 -22.07 4.89
CA GLU A 404 19.30 -23.01 3.78
C GLU A 404 18.49 -24.28 3.99
N ALA A 405 18.34 -24.75 5.23
CA ALA A 405 17.47 -25.89 5.55
C ALA A 405 16.01 -25.57 5.25
N PHE A 406 15.52 -24.40 5.67
CA PHE A 406 14.17 -23.95 5.34
C PHE A 406 13.95 -23.87 3.83
N LEU A 407 14.84 -23.18 3.10
CA LEU A 407 14.70 -22.99 1.65
C LEU A 407 14.76 -24.28 0.85
N ARG A 408 15.49 -25.30 1.32
CA ARG A 408 15.53 -26.61 0.67
C ARG A 408 14.21 -27.35 0.80
N ASP A 409 13.52 -27.19 1.93
CA ASP A 409 12.32 -27.95 2.26
C ASP A 409 11.04 -27.22 1.82
N ALA A 410 11.10 -25.90 1.64
CA ALA A 410 10.01 -25.07 1.14
C ALA A 410 9.93 -25.13 -0.40
N ALA A 411 8.88 -25.76 -0.91
CA ALA A 411 8.69 -25.94 -2.35
C ALA A 411 8.14 -24.67 -3.03
N PRO A 412 8.61 -24.31 -4.24
CA PRO A 412 7.96 -23.29 -5.04
C PRO A 412 6.60 -23.79 -5.57
N HIS A 413 5.80 -22.87 -6.11
CA HIS A 413 4.53 -23.22 -6.76
C HIS A 413 4.75 -24.20 -7.94
N SER A 414 3.82 -25.15 -8.10
CA SER A 414 3.89 -26.11 -9.20
C SER A 414 3.68 -25.42 -10.56
N PRO A 415 4.23 -25.96 -11.66
CA PRO A 415 3.98 -25.43 -13.00
C PRO A 415 2.49 -25.37 -13.37
N GLU A 416 1.69 -26.33 -12.90
CA GLU A 416 0.26 -26.36 -13.15
C GLU A 416 -0.49 -25.27 -12.36
N THR A 417 -0.07 -25.02 -11.12
CA THR A 417 -0.55 -23.88 -10.31
C THR A 417 -0.27 -22.56 -11.03
N ILE A 418 0.96 -22.35 -11.49
CA ILE A 418 1.36 -21.13 -12.22
C ILE A 418 0.53 -20.99 -13.49
N GLN A 419 0.37 -22.06 -14.27
CA GLN A 419 -0.42 -22.03 -15.50
C GLN A 419 -1.89 -21.70 -15.22
N TYR A 420 -2.50 -22.25 -14.15
CA TYR A 420 -3.87 -21.93 -13.84
C TYR A 420 -4.04 -20.49 -13.33
N THR A 421 -3.07 -19.95 -12.59
CA THR A 421 -3.04 -18.52 -12.25
C THR A 421 -2.99 -17.65 -13.50
N LYS A 422 -2.18 -18.03 -14.52
CA LYS A 422 -2.15 -17.37 -15.82
C LYS A 422 -3.50 -17.43 -16.53
N ASP A 423 -4.14 -18.59 -16.57
CA ASP A 423 -5.47 -18.77 -17.17
C ASP A 423 -6.51 -17.83 -16.50
N ILE A 424 -6.44 -17.70 -15.16
CA ILE A 424 -7.34 -16.80 -14.41
C ILE A 424 -7.07 -15.33 -14.75
N CYS A 425 -5.81 -14.90 -14.72
CA CYS A 425 -5.47 -13.50 -14.99
C CYS A 425 -5.78 -13.10 -16.44
N ASN A 426 -5.49 -13.97 -17.42
CA ASN A 426 -5.88 -13.75 -18.82
C ASN A 426 -7.40 -13.72 -18.98
N TYR A 427 -8.14 -14.64 -18.35
CA TYR A 427 -9.59 -14.63 -18.40
C TYR A 427 -10.17 -13.30 -17.91
N ILE A 428 -9.65 -12.79 -16.78
CA ILE A 428 -10.06 -11.49 -16.21
C ILE A 428 -9.81 -10.37 -17.22
N TYR A 429 -8.58 -10.25 -17.72
CA TYR A 429 -8.22 -9.18 -18.65
C TYR A 429 -8.97 -9.27 -19.98
N GLU A 430 -9.11 -10.46 -20.56
CA GLU A 430 -9.86 -10.67 -21.80
C GLU A 430 -11.35 -10.35 -21.65
N THR A 431 -11.93 -10.60 -20.49
CA THR A 431 -13.37 -10.42 -20.25
C THR A 431 -13.71 -8.96 -19.98
N TYR A 432 -12.91 -8.31 -19.13
CA TYR A 432 -13.19 -6.98 -18.58
C TYR A 432 -12.35 -5.86 -19.18
N GLY A 433 -11.28 -6.18 -19.91
CA GLY A 433 -10.37 -5.19 -20.50
C GLY A 433 -9.49 -4.47 -19.49
N ARG A 434 -9.38 -4.99 -18.27
CA ARG A 434 -8.57 -4.44 -17.18
C ARG A 434 -8.23 -5.54 -16.16
N PHE A 435 -7.22 -5.28 -15.35
CA PHE A 435 -6.81 -6.16 -14.26
C PHE A 435 -6.43 -5.34 -13.01
N PRO A 436 -6.95 -5.71 -11.83
CA PRO A 436 -8.05 -6.66 -11.61
C PRO A 436 -9.39 -6.18 -12.19
N ALA A 437 -10.39 -7.07 -12.26
CA ALA A 437 -11.71 -6.72 -12.82
C ALA A 437 -12.52 -5.79 -11.91
N HIS A 438 -12.61 -6.12 -10.61
CA HIS A 438 -13.57 -5.52 -9.68
C HIS A 438 -12.93 -4.60 -8.64
N ILE A 439 -11.68 -4.21 -8.86
CA ILE A 439 -10.98 -3.17 -8.10
C ILE A 439 -10.03 -2.45 -9.05
N ASP A 440 -9.65 -1.22 -8.70
CA ASP A 440 -8.62 -0.48 -9.43
C ASP A 440 -7.25 -1.12 -9.26
N ALA A 441 -6.44 -1.10 -10.32
CA ALA A 441 -5.06 -1.60 -10.28
C ALA A 441 -4.26 -0.86 -9.20
N PHE A 442 -4.43 0.46 -9.13
CA PHE A 442 -4.05 1.26 -7.98
C PHE A 442 -5.30 1.73 -7.23
N PHE A 443 -5.63 1.01 -6.17
CA PHE A 443 -6.75 1.36 -5.29
C PHE A 443 -6.39 2.53 -4.38
N VAL A 444 -7.32 3.47 -4.28
CA VAL A 444 -7.21 4.64 -3.42
C VAL A 444 -8.29 4.56 -2.33
N PRO A 445 -7.92 4.39 -1.04
CA PRO A 445 -8.88 4.36 0.06
C PRO A 445 -9.65 5.68 0.24
N GLY A 446 -9.19 6.77 -0.36
CA GLY A 446 -9.80 8.11 -0.26
C GLY A 446 -9.46 8.84 1.04
N ILE A 447 -8.40 8.39 1.73
CA ILE A 447 -8.01 8.85 3.05
C ILE A 447 -6.72 9.65 2.96
N TRP A 448 -6.70 10.81 3.57
CA TRP A 448 -5.58 11.72 3.63
C TRP A 448 -5.18 11.86 5.09
N LEU A 449 -3.88 11.95 5.35
CA LEU A 449 -3.34 12.29 6.66
C LEU A 449 -2.53 13.57 6.54
N GLN A 450 -2.97 14.62 7.22
CA GLN A 450 -2.28 15.91 7.23
C GLN A 450 -1.63 16.17 8.58
N PHE A 451 -0.40 16.65 8.54
CA PHE A 451 0.34 17.20 9.65
C PHE A 451 0.61 18.70 9.44
N SER A 452 0.76 19.43 10.54
CA SER A 452 1.09 20.85 10.54
C SER A 452 1.46 21.33 11.94
N HIS A 453 2.32 22.33 12.06
CA HIS A 453 2.35 23.17 13.25
C HIS A 453 0.97 23.80 13.48
N LEU A 454 0.51 23.88 14.74
CA LEU A 454 -0.84 24.38 15.03
C LEU A 454 -0.87 25.92 15.11
N GLU A 455 -2.00 26.48 14.72
CA GLU A 455 -2.37 27.85 15.05
C GLU A 455 -2.74 27.92 16.54
N LEU A 456 -1.74 28.03 17.42
CA LEU A 456 -1.94 27.90 18.86
C LEU A 456 -2.87 28.98 19.43
N GLU A 457 -2.90 30.18 18.87
CA GLU A 457 -3.78 31.28 19.30
C GLU A 457 -5.26 30.90 19.15
N TYR A 458 -5.62 30.17 18.10
CA TYR A 458 -6.96 29.62 17.93
C TYR A 458 -7.28 28.62 19.04
N TYR A 459 -6.36 27.68 19.29
CA TYR A 459 -6.56 26.63 20.29
C TYR A 459 -6.63 27.19 21.71
N GLN A 460 -5.74 28.12 22.07
CA GLN A 460 -5.70 28.80 23.37
C GLN A 460 -6.95 29.64 23.61
N LYS A 461 -7.52 30.25 22.57
CA LYS A 461 -8.72 31.08 22.70
C LYS A 461 -9.98 30.25 22.96
N TYR A 462 -10.10 29.07 22.38
CA TYR A 462 -11.39 28.35 22.31
C TYR A 462 -11.41 26.96 22.94
N TYR A 463 -10.26 26.34 23.26
CA TYR A 463 -10.21 24.96 23.74
C TYR A 463 -9.45 24.84 25.06
N ASP A 464 -9.76 23.76 25.79
CA ASP A 464 -9.03 23.38 27.00
C ASP A 464 -7.56 23.07 26.67
N PRO A 465 -6.58 23.72 27.34
CA PRO A 465 -5.14 23.45 27.18
C PRO A 465 -4.74 21.98 27.32
N ALA A 466 -5.46 21.19 28.11
CA ALA A 466 -5.22 19.76 28.24
C ALA A 466 -5.36 19.00 26.91
N LEU A 467 -6.12 19.55 25.96
CA LEU A 467 -6.34 18.93 24.64
C LEU A 467 -5.21 19.18 23.65
N PHE A 468 -4.28 20.10 23.91
CA PHE A 468 -3.18 20.41 22.99
C PHE A 468 -1.85 20.68 23.71
N ARG A 469 -1.70 20.20 24.95
CA ARG A 469 -0.50 20.41 25.79
C ARG A 469 0.79 20.06 25.05
N ARG A 470 0.85 18.88 24.43
CA ARG A 470 2.04 18.43 23.69
C ARG A 470 2.35 19.32 22.49
N GLN A 471 1.32 19.83 21.80
CA GLN A 471 1.49 20.77 20.70
C GLN A 471 1.93 22.15 21.16
N ALA A 472 1.47 22.62 22.33
CA ALA A 472 1.91 23.89 22.89
C ALA A 472 3.38 23.89 23.35
N GLN A 473 3.96 22.70 23.59
CA GLN A 473 5.35 22.52 23.98
C GLN A 473 6.28 22.26 22.78
N HIS A 474 5.74 22.19 21.56
CA HIS A 474 6.48 21.76 20.38
C HIS A 474 7.73 22.63 20.16
N ASP A 475 7.57 23.94 20.02
CA ASP A 475 8.66 24.89 19.75
C ASP A 475 9.72 24.89 20.88
N GLU A 476 9.33 24.64 22.14
CA GLU A 476 10.27 24.49 23.27
C GLU A 476 11.11 23.21 23.14
N ILE A 477 10.50 22.12 22.67
CA ILE A 477 11.11 20.80 22.58
C ILE A 477 12.00 20.68 21.33
N TRP A 478 11.51 21.14 20.18
CA TRP A 478 12.14 21.00 18.88
C TRP A 478 12.98 22.21 18.48
N GLY A 479 12.86 23.33 19.22
CA GLY A 479 13.46 24.62 18.89
C GLY A 479 12.53 25.44 17.99
N ASN A 480 12.66 26.77 18.03
CA ASN A 480 11.91 27.64 17.13
C ASN A 480 12.37 27.41 15.69
N HIS A 481 11.42 27.38 14.76
CA HIS A 481 11.62 27.24 13.32
C HIS A 481 11.66 28.58 12.60
#